data_AF-A0A970JGD2-F1
#
_entry.id   AF-A0A970JGD2-F1
#
_cell.length_a   1.000
_cell.length_b   1.000
_cell.length_c   1.000
_cell.angle_alpha   90.00
_cell.angle_beta   90.00
_cell.angle_gamma   90.00
#
_symmetry.space_group_name_H-M   'P 1'
#
loop_
_entity.id
_entity.type
_entity.pdbx_description
1 polymer ?
#
loop_
_entity_poly.entity_id
_entity_poly.type
_entity_poly.pdbx_seq_one_letter_code
_entity_poly.pdbx_strand_id
1 'polypeptide(L)'
;MNKKGFISFILVTVLLWSVGVQPVLAQISDVPRDHWAYHAVVTLVNKGYLAVYEDGTFQGSRPVDRYTLAVTVARILDDIEAGRVQGTVDDLALIEELTTELRTELVAWYAERAALEDKLASAEQLLVVTDDRLNRVVASHTELQAEVAAIKAEILEQLRQ
;
A
#
# COMPACT_ATOMS: atom_id res chain seq x y z
N MET A 1 21.26 -21.29 60.70
CA MET A 1 21.07 -20.41 59.52
C MET A 1 21.72 -19.06 59.82
N ASN A 2 22.83 -18.72 59.14
CA ASN A 2 23.66 -17.57 59.48
C ASN A 2 22.94 -16.28 59.10
N LYS A 3 22.50 -15.51 60.10
CA LYS A 3 21.73 -14.25 59.92
C LYS A 3 22.38 -13.29 58.92
N LYS A 4 23.72 -13.28 58.85
CA LYS A 4 24.51 -12.48 57.90
C LYS A 4 24.39 -12.96 56.44
N GLY A 5 24.34 -14.28 56.22
CA GLY A 5 24.14 -14.86 54.88
C GLY A 5 22.71 -14.67 54.37
N PHE A 6 21.73 -14.67 55.27
CA PHE A 6 20.34 -14.42 54.94
C PHE A 6 20.11 -12.95 54.52
N ILE A 7 20.73 -11.99 55.21
CA ILE A 7 20.66 -10.57 54.86
C ILE A 7 21.35 -10.32 53.51
N SER A 8 22.51 -10.92 53.25
CA SER A 8 23.21 -10.80 51.97
C SER A 8 22.42 -11.40 50.81
N PHE A 9 21.69 -12.50 51.05
CA PHE A 9 20.86 -13.14 50.03
C PHE A 9 19.67 -12.25 49.66
N ILE A 10 19.00 -11.65 50.65
CA ILE A 10 17.89 -10.70 50.42
C ILE A 10 18.37 -9.46 49.65
N LEU A 11 19.54 -8.94 49.99
CA LEU A 11 20.11 -7.75 49.35
C LEU A 11 20.45 -8.00 47.87
N VAL A 12 20.95 -9.20 47.53
CA VAL A 12 21.23 -9.61 46.15
C VAL A 12 19.95 -9.85 45.36
N THR A 13 18.92 -10.44 45.97
CA THR A 13 17.62 -10.66 45.29
C THR A 13 16.86 -9.36 45.01
N VAL A 14 16.97 -8.36 45.88
CA VAL A 14 16.39 -7.02 45.65
C VAL A 14 17.15 -6.27 44.57
N LEU A 15 18.47 -6.44 44.47
CA LEU A 15 19.28 -5.86 43.40
C LEU A 15 18.97 -6.49 42.02
N LEU A 16 18.71 -7.80 41.98
CA LEU A 16 18.33 -8.54 40.76
C LEU A 16 16.93 -8.18 40.24
N TRP A 17 16.02 -7.77 41.12
CA TRP A 17 14.70 -7.26 40.71
C TRP A 17 14.74 -5.80 40.21
N SER A 18 15.86 -5.10 40.38
CA SER A 18 16.00 -3.69 39.96
C SER A 18 16.43 -3.51 38.50
N VAL A 19 16.57 -4.58 37.71
CA VAL A 19 16.65 -4.45 36.26
C VAL A 19 15.25 -4.15 35.75
N GLY A 20 14.83 -2.89 35.90
CA GLY A 20 13.63 -2.37 35.28
C GLY A 20 13.77 -2.50 33.77
N VAL A 21 12.87 -3.25 33.14
CA VAL A 21 12.61 -3.11 31.71
C VAL A 21 12.11 -1.68 31.54
N GLN A 22 13.00 -0.77 31.16
CA GLN A 22 12.59 0.57 30.76
C GLN A 22 11.68 0.37 29.56
N PRO A 23 10.43 0.88 29.56
CA PRO A 23 9.66 0.91 28.33
C PRO A 23 10.51 1.70 27.33
N VAL A 24 10.90 1.05 26.24
CA VAL A 24 11.50 1.77 25.11
C VAL A 24 10.39 2.69 24.64
N LEU A 25 10.42 3.95 25.09
CA LEU A 25 9.64 4.99 24.46
C LEU A 25 10.13 4.99 23.03
N ALA A 26 9.30 4.54 22.10
CA ALA A 26 9.60 4.61 20.68
C ALA A 26 9.83 6.09 20.36
N GLN A 27 11.09 6.51 20.37
CA GLN A 27 11.45 7.85 19.97
C GLN A 27 11.32 7.86 18.46
N ILE A 28 10.15 8.29 18.00
CA ILE A 28 9.83 8.40 16.59
C ILE A 28 10.74 9.49 16.01
N SER A 29 11.76 9.07 15.28
CA SER A 29 12.90 9.91 14.91
C SER A 29 12.55 10.98 13.86
N ASP A 30 11.55 10.71 13.03
CA ASP A 30 11.12 11.54 11.91
C ASP A 30 9.81 12.31 12.17
N VAL A 31 9.30 12.29 13.40
CA VAL A 31 8.15 13.09 13.81
C VAL A 31 8.58 14.05 14.92
N PRO A 32 8.96 15.30 14.57
CA PRO A 32 9.33 16.32 15.55
C PRO A 32 8.23 16.61 16.57
N ARG A 33 8.59 17.04 17.78
CA ARG A 33 7.62 17.31 18.87
C ARG A 33 6.65 18.45 18.55
N ASP A 34 7.04 19.37 17.68
CA ASP A 34 6.25 20.49 17.17
C ASP A 34 5.41 20.13 15.93
N HIS A 35 5.51 18.89 15.43
CA HIS A 35 4.70 18.43 14.31
C HIS A 35 3.23 18.25 14.72
N TRP A 36 2.29 18.71 13.89
CA TRP A 36 0.85 18.67 14.17
C TRP A 36 0.33 17.26 14.52
N ALA A 37 0.90 16.23 13.88
CA ALA A 37 0.53 14.83 14.10
C ALA A 37 1.27 14.15 15.27
N TYR A 38 2.24 14.82 15.93
CA TYR A 38 3.13 14.18 16.90
C TYR A 38 2.36 13.43 18.00
N HIS A 39 1.41 14.10 18.63
CA HIS A 39 0.60 13.50 19.69
C HIS A 39 -0.24 12.31 19.22
N ALA A 40 -0.85 12.42 18.04
CA ALA A 40 -1.66 11.35 17.48
C ALA A 40 -0.80 10.11 17.17
N VAL A 41 0.34 10.31 16.49
CA VAL A 41 1.26 9.24 16.13
C VAL A 41 1.79 8.55 17.38
N VAL A 42 2.33 9.29 18.33
CA VAL A 42 2.88 8.72 19.58
C VAL A 42 1.80 7.95 20.35
N THR A 43 0.57 8.46 20.39
CA THR A 43 -0.55 7.78 21.07
C THR A 43 -0.88 6.45 20.41
N LEU A 44 -1.02 6.43 19.09
CA LEU A 44 -1.39 5.22 18.34
C LEU A 44 -0.26 4.17 18.35
N VAL A 45 0.99 4.61 18.30
CA VAL A 45 2.16 3.72 18.42
C VAL A 45 2.26 3.13 19.82
N ASN A 46 2.12 3.94 20.87
CA ASN A 46 2.16 3.45 22.25
C ASN A 46 0.99 2.50 22.59
N LYS A 47 -0.17 2.68 21.94
CA LYS A 47 -1.32 1.79 22.05
C LYS A 47 -1.18 0.54 21.17
N GLY A 48 -0.14 0.43 20.34
CA GLY A 48 0.11 -0.71 19.47
C GLY A 48 -0.80 -0.80 18.24
N TYR A 49 -1.51 0.28 17.91
CA TYR A 49 -2.36 0.34 16.70
C TYR A 49 -1.55 0.64 15.44
N LEU A 50 -0.46 1.40 15.58
CA LEU A 50 0.48 1.66 14.50
C LEU A 50 1.89 1.25 14.93
N ALA A 51 2.72 0.89 13.96
CA ALA A 51 4.10 0.49 14.21
C ALA A 51 5.09 1.54 13.66
N VAL A 52 6.26 1.58 14.27
CA VAL A 52 7.45 2.23 13.71
C VAL A 52 8.31 1.19 13.01
N TYR A 53 9.09 1.62 12.02
CA TYR A 53 10.05 0.76 11.34
C TYR A 53 11.23 0.41 12.25
N GLU A 54 12.01 -0.60 11.87
CA GLU A 54 13.19 -1.04 12.63
C GLU A 54 14.24 0.07 12.80
N ASP A 55 14.27 1.03 11.88
CA ASP A 55 15.13 2.22 11.92
C ASP A 55 14.61 3.33 12.86
N GLY A 56 13.46 3.12 13.52
CA GLY A 56 12.85 4.07 14.44
C GLY A 56 12.10 5.22 13.77
N THR A 57 11.78 5.12 12.48
CA THR A 57 10.96 6.09 11.75
C THR A 57 9.47 5.67 11.73
N PHE A 58 8.56 6.62 11.59
CA PHE A 58 7.13 6.40 11.34
C PHE A 58 6.78 6.47 9.85
N GLN A 59 7.52 7.28 9.09
CA GLN A 59 7.37 7.47 7.64
C GLN A 59 5.98 7.99 7.24
N GLY A 60 5.51 9.02 7.95
CA GLY A 60 4.14 9.56 7.79
C GLY A 60 3.80 10.14 6.41
N SER A 61 4.79 10.36 5.54
CA SER A 61 4.59 10.78 4.14
C SER A 61 4.32 9.61 3.19
N ARG A 62 4.48 8.36 3.64
CA ARG A 62 4.21 7.18 2.80
C ARG A 62 2.70 7.00 2.61
N PRO A 63 2.27 6.60 1.39
CA PRO A 63 0.88 6.26 1.17
C PRO A 63 0.49 5.06 2.04
N VAL A 64 -0.62 5.19 2.74
CA VAL A 64 -1.27 4.09 3.49
C VAL A 64 -2.30 3.43 2.58
N ASP A 65 -2.26 2.10 2.54
CA ASP A 65 -3.29 1.30 1.87
C ASP A 65 -4.60 1.30 2.66
N ARG A 66 -5.73 1.45 1.96
CA ARG A 66 -7.07 1.50 2.57
C ARG A 66 -7.39 0.21 3.36
N TYR A 67 -6.89 -0.96 2.95
CA TYR A 67 -7.07 -2.19 3.75
C TYR A 67 -6.34 -2.10 5.09
N THR A 68 -5.12 -1.55 5.09
CA THR A 68 -4.32 -1.38 6.31
C THR A 68 -5.02 -0.41 7.28
N LEU A 69 -5.57 0.68 6.76
CA LEU A 69 -6.36 1.61 7.56
C LEU A 69 -7.60 0.91 8.16
N ALA A 70 -8.36 0.18 7.35
CA ALA A 70 -9.57 -0.52 7.78
C ALA A 70 -9.31 -1.55 8.90
N VAL A 71 -8.24 -2.36 8.78
CA VAL A 71 -7.86 -3.33 9.82
C VAL A 71 -7.46 -2.64 11.13
N THR A 72 -6.75 -1.51 11.03
CA THR A 72 -6.34 -0.73 12.20
C THR A 72 -7.55 -0.15 12.92
N VAL A 73 -8.50 0.44 12.18
CA VAL A 73 -9.75 0.99 12.71
C VAL A 73 -10.61 -0.10 13.35
N ALA A 74 -10.75 -1.25 12.69
CA ALA A 74 -11.50 -2.39 13.24
C ALA A 74 -10.90 -2.88 14.58
N ARG A 75 -9.57 -2.97 14.70
CA ARG A 75 -8.94 -3.31 15.98
C ARG A 75 -9.20 -2.29 17.07
N ILE A 76 -9.22 -1.00 16.73
CA ILE A 76 -9.55 0.07 17.68
C ILE A 76 -10.99 -0.10 18.16
N LEU A 77 -11.94 -0.38 17.26
CA LEU A 77 -13.34 -0.64 17.61
C LEU A 77 -13.48 -1.84 18.54
N ASP A 78 -12.86 -2.98 18.20
CA ASP A 78 -12.91 -4.19 19.02
C ASP A 78 -12.39 -3.95 20.45
N ASP A 79 -11.34 -3.12 20.60
CA ASP A 79 -10.78 -2.76 21.90
C ASP A 79 -11.67 -1.80 22.69
N ILE A 80 -12.41 -0.92 22.02
CA ILE A 80 -13.40 -0.03 22.63
C ILE A 80 -14.63 -0.83 23.08
N GLU A 81 -15.18 -1.70 22.23
CA GLU A 81 -16.31 -2.58 22.57
C GLU A 81 -15.99 -3.51 23.74
N ALA A 82 -14.76 -4.02 23.78
CA ALA A 82 -14.27 -4.84 24.90
C ALA A 82 -13.98 -4.03 26.17
N GLY A 83 -14.20 -2.71 26.19
CA GLY A 83 -13.96 -1.84 27.34
C GLY A 83 -12.49 -1.64 27.72
N ARG A 84 -11.55 -1.97 26.81
CA ARG A 84 -10.09 -1.81 27.01
C ARG A 84 -9.64 -0.37 26.77
N VAL A 85 -10.46 0.43 26.08
CA VAL A 85 -10.26 1.86 25.84
C VAL A 85 -11.53 2.62 26.24
N GLN A 86 -11.39 3.67 27.05
CA GLN A 86 -12.49 4.57 27.40
C GLN A 86 -12.75 5.53 26.22
N GLY A 87 -13.71 5.17 25.36
CA GLY A 87 -14.29 6.05 24.34
C GLY A 87 -15.68 6.52 24.77
N THR A 88 -16.14 7.66 24.26
CA THR A 88 -17.54 8.06 24.43
C THR A 88 -18.41 7.30 23.43
N VAL A 89 -19.71 7.10 23.73
CA VAL A 89 -20.64 6.41 22.81
C VAL A 89 -20.71 7.09 21.45
N ASP A 90 -20.55 8.42 21.41
CA ASP A 90 -20.55 9.21 20.18
C ASP A 90 -19.31 8.93 19.30
N ASP A 91 -18.15 8.64 19.91
CA ASP A 91 -16.93 8.27 19.17
C ASP A 91 -17.09 6.91 18.47
N LEU A 92 -17.79 5.95 19.07
CA LEU A 92 -18.08 4.66 18.41
C LEU A 92 -18.98 4.86 17.20
N ALA A 93 -20.01 5.69 17.30
CA ALA A 93 -20.94 5.93 16.21
C ALA A 93 -20.24 6.59 15.00
N LEU A 94 -19.37 7.58 15.24
CA LEU A 94 -18.59 8.21 14.20
C LEU A 94 -17.65 7.20 13.51
N ILE A 95 -17.03 6.30 14.27
CA ILE A 95 -16.13 5.30 13.70
C ILE A 95 -16.93 4.24 12.90
N GLU A 96 -18.12 3.85 13.33
CA GLU A 96 -19.00 2.94 12.56
C GLU A 96 -19.41 3.57 11.22
N GLU A 97 -19.74 4.86 11.21
CA GLU A 97 -20.05 5.63 10.00
C GLU A 97 -18.84 5.67 9.05
N LEU A 98 -17.67 6.07 9.55
CA LEU A 98 -16.43 6.09 8.76
C LEU A 98 -16.06 4.71 8.24
N THR A 99 -16.27 3.65 9.02
CA THR A 99 -16.01 2.26 8.60
C THR A 99 -16.94 1.84 7.47
N THR A 100 -18.21 2.27 7.54
CA THR A 100 -19.19 2.01 6.48
C THR A 100 -18.88 2.78 5.20
N GLU A 101 -18.48 4.03 5.33
CA GLU A 101 -18.04 4.84 4.20
C GLU A 101 -16.80 4.21 3.55
N LEU A 102 -15.75 3.92 4.32
CA LEU A 102 -14.54 3.28 3.82
C LEU A 102 -14.81 1.94 3.14
N ARG A 103 -15.69 1.10 3.71
CA ARG A 103 -16.11 -0.16 3.07
C ARG A 103 -16.74 0.10 1.71
N THR A 104 -17.64 1.08 1.62
CA THR A 104 -18.34 1.43 0.39
C THR A 104 -17.36 1.93 -0.66
N GLU A 105 -16.46 2.84 -0.28
CA GLU A 105 -15.44 3.38 -1.17
C GLU A 105 -14.46 2.29 -1.64
N LEU A 106 -14.11 1.32 -0.79
CA LEU A 106 -13.26 0.19 -1.14
C LEU A 106 -13.90 -0.72 -2.19
N VAL A 107 -15.18 -1.04 -2.01
CA VAL A 107 -15.95 -1.83 -3.00
C VAL A 107 -16.02 -1.09 -4.34
N ALA A 108 -16.29 0.22 -4.31
CA ALA A 108 -16.31 1.03 -5.52
C ALA A 108 -14.94 1.05 -6.23
N TRP A 109 -13.86 1.22 -5.46
CA TRP A 109 -12.50 1.21 -6.01
C TRP A 109 -12.13 -0.12 -6.65
N TYR A 110 -12.51 -1.25 -6.03
CA TYR A 110 -12.32 -2.57 -6.64
C TYR A 110 -13.10 -2.74 -7.95
N ALA A 111 -14.35 -2.26 -8.01
CA ALA A 111 -15.14 -2.32 -9.22
C ALA A 111 -14.54 -1.44 -10.34
N GLU A 112 -14.06 -0.24 -10.00
CA GLU A 112 -13.37 0.64 -10.95
C GLU A 112 -12.05 0.01 -11.45
N ARG A 113 -11.28 -0.60 -10.55
CA ARG A 113 -10.05 -1.31 -10.91
C ARG A 113 -10.33 -2.48 -11.87
N ALA A 114 -11.37 -3.29 -11.61
CA ALA A 114 -11.75 -4.37 -12.52
C ALA A 114 -12.14 -3.83 -13.91
N ALA A 115 -12.89 -2.72 -13.96
CA ALA A 115 -13.23 -2.07 -15.22
C ALA A 115 -12.01 -1.50 -15.97
N LEU A 116 -10.98 -1.04 -15.25
CA LEU A 116 -9.71 -0.62 -15.84
C LEU A 116 -8.92 -1.81 -16.39
N GLU A 117 -8.88 -2.93 -15.69
CA GLU A 117 -8.25 -4.17 -16.15
C GLU A 117 -8.93 -4.68 -17.45
N ASP A 118 -10.26 -4.63 -17.54
CA ASP A 118 -11.01 -4.96 -18.76
C ASP A 118 -10.71 -4.01 -19.93
N LYS A 119 -10.62 -2.70 -19.66
CA LYS A 119 -10.23 -1.71 -20.67
C LYS A 119 -8.81 -1.93 -21.17
N LEU A 120 -7.88 -2.28 -20.27
CA LEU A 120 -6.51 -2.60 -20.64
C LEU A 120 -6.47 -3.83 -21.54
N ALA A 121 -7.15 -4.92 -21.17
CA ALA A 121 -7.25 -6.12 -21.99
C ALA A 121 -7.84 -5.82 -23.39
N SER A 122 -8.88 -4.97 -23.44
CA SER A 122 -9.49 -4.54 -24.71
C SER A 122 -8.52 -3.73 -25.58
N ALA A 123 -7.74 -2.84 -24.96
CA ALA A 123 -6.72 -2.05 -25.65
C ALA A 123 -5.58 -2.92 -26.20
N GLU A 124 -5.13 -3.93 -25.43
CA GLU A 124 -4.12 -4.90 -25.87
C GLU A 124 -4.62 -5.72 -27.06
N GLN A 125 -5.88 -6.18 -27.04
CA GLN A 125 -6.47 -6.87 -28.19
C GLN A 125 -6.53 -5.98 -29.44
N LEU A 126 -6.86 -4.71 -29.29
CA LEU A 126 -6.84 -3.75 -30.41
C LEU A 126 -5.44 -3.56 -30.99
N LEU A 127 -4.39 -3.61 -30.16
CA LEU A 127 -3.01 -3.56 -30.67
C LEU A 127 -2.68 -4.79 -31.53
N VAL A 128 -3.08 -5.99 -31.10
CA VAL A 128 -2.85 -7.22 -31.87
C VAL A 128 -3.58 -7.17 -33.22
N VAL A 129 -4.85 -6.73 -33.24
CA VAL A 129 -5.62 -6.62 -34.48
C VAL A 129 -5.04 -5.54 -35.40
N THR A 130 -4.57 -4.43 -34.82
CA THR A 130 -3.91 -3.36 -35.59
C THR A 130 -2.59 -3.84 -36.20
N ASP A 131 -1.83 -4.66 -35.48
CA ASP A 131 -0.58 -5.26 -36.00
C ASP A 131 -0.85 -6.18 -37.19
N ASP A 132 -1.85 -7.07 -37.11
CA ASP A 132 -2.25 -7.93 -38.24
C ASP A 132 -2.69 -7.09 -39.45
N ARG A 133 -3.49 -6.03 -39.23
CA ARG A 133 -3.89 -5.10 -40.28
C ARG A 133 -2.69 -4.39 -40.91
N LEU A 134 -1.73 -3.95 -40.09
CA LEU A 134 -0.51 -3.30 -40.57
C LEU A 134 0.30 -4.26 -41.44
N ASN A 135 0.48 -5.50 -41.00
CA ASN A 135 1.19 -6.54 -41.76
C ASN A 135 0.54 -6.80 -43.12
N ARG A 136 -0.80 -6.84 -43.18
CA ARG A 136 -1.53 -6.97 -44.46
C ARG A 136 -1.33 -5.76 -45.38
N VAL A 137 -1.35 -4.55 -44.84
CA VAL A 137 -1.11 -3.32 -45.62
C VAL A 137 0.32 -3.26 -46.13
N VAL A 138 1.30 -3.67 -45.33
CA VAL A 138 2.69 -3.77 -45.77
C VAL A 138 2.81 -4.79 -46.90
N ALA A 139 2.19 -5.96 -46.76
CA ALA A 139 2.20 -6.99 -47.81
C ALA A 139 1.58 -6.48 -49.12
N SER A 140 0.40 -5.87 -49.08
CA SER A 140 -0.24 -5.31 -50.29
C SER A 140 0.58 -4.18 -50.89
N HIS A 141 1.25 -3.36 -50.07
CA HIS A 141 2.15 -2.33 -50.58
C HIS A 141 3.36 -2.94 -51.31
N THR A 142 3.95 -4.00 -50.77
CA THR A 142 5.08 -4.68 -51.45
C THR A 142 4.67 -5.33 -52.77
N GLU A 143 3.47 -5.89 -52.83
CA GLU A 143 2.91 -6.48 -54.06
C GLU A 143 2.68 -5.41 -55.13
N LEU A 144 2.02 -4.30 -54.77
CA LEU A 144 1.83 -3.15 -55.66
C LEU A 144 3.16 -2.56 -56.14
N GLN A 145 4.19 -2.49 -55.28
CA GLN A 145 5.51 -2.04 -55.70
C GLN A 145 6.14 -2.99 -56.74
N ALA A 146 5.95 -4.30 -56.59
CA ALA A 146 6.42 -5.28 -57.56
C ALA A 146 5.67 -5.16 -58.89
N GLU A 147 4.35 -4.98 -58.87
CA GLU A 147 3.53 -4.76 -60.07
C GLU A 147 3.96 -3.49 -60.81
N VAL A 148 4.15 -2.37 -60.10
CA VAL A 148 4.63 -1.10 -60.69
C VAL A 148 6.01 -1.28 -61.32
N ALA A 149 6.91 -2.01 -60.68
CA ALA A 149 8.24 -2.29 -61.22
C ALA A 149 8.17 -3.13 -62.50
N ALA A 150 7.30 -4.15 -62.54
CA ALA A 150 7.07 -4.99 -63.71
C ALA A 150 6.50 -4.17 -64.88
N ILE A 151 5.46 -3.38 -64.65
CA ILE A 151 4.86 -2.50 -65.68
C ILE A 151 5.90 -1.53 -66.23
N LYS A 152 6.71 -0.93 -65.35
CA LYS A 152 7.80 -0.03 -65.79
C LYS A 152 8.81 -0.74 -66.68
N ALA A 153 9.19 -1.98 -66.35
CA ALA A 153 10.10 -2.77 -67.17
C ALA A 153 9.48 -3.09 -68.55
N GLU A 154 8.20 -3.45 -68.60
CA GLU A 154 7.50 -3.76 -69.85
C GLU A 154 7.38 -2.53 -70.77
N ILE A 155 7.06 -1.36 -70.22
CA ILE A 155 7.04 -0.10 -70.98
C ILE A 155 8.42 0.22 -71.56
N LEU A 156 9.50 0.04 -70.78
CA LEU A 156 10.86 0.29 -71.23
C LEU A 156 11.27 -0.65 -72.38
N GLU A 157 10.80 -1.90 -72.37
CA GLU A 157 11.05 -2.85 -73.44
C GLU A 157 10.27 -2.50 -74.71
N GLN A 158 9.00 -2.10 -74.59
CA GLN A 158 8.20 -1.63 -75.72
C GLN A 158 8.80 -0.40 -76.42
N LEU A 159 9.44 0.50 -75.68
CA LEU A 159 10.12 1.68 -76.25
C LEU A 159 11.44 1.34 -76.97
N ARG A 160 11.95 0.11 -76.81
CA ARG A 160 13.22 -0.34 -77.39
C ARG A 160 13.06 -1.06 -78.73
N GLN A 161 11.84 -1.50 -79.05
CA GLN A 161 11.43 -2.10 -80.33
C GLN A 161 11.04 -1.02 -81.35
#